data_AF-M5S6J7-F1
#
_entry.id   AF-M5S6J7-F1
#
_cell.length_a   1.000
_cell.length_b   1.000
_cell.length_c   1.000
_cell.angle_alpha   90.00
_cell.angle_beta   90.00
_cell.angle_gamma   90.00
#
_symmetry.space_group_name_H-M   'P 1'
#
loop_
_entity.id
_entity.type
_entity.pdbx_description
1 polymer ?
#
loop_
_entity_poly.entity_id
_entity_poly.type
_entity_poly.pdbx_seq_one_letter_code
_entity_poly.pdbx_strand_id
1 'polypeptide(L)'
;MTESQPKPQTVADDKKVHGVVAEFTDVDSLLAACRRVRDAGYTKADAFTPFPVHGIDTALGIKPTVLPWISLAAGLTGTTIALLMQISLNGQTDLFEGIQYPYIISGKPFISLPAFIPVTFELTILLASFGTFFGMWALNGLPRFSNPMFTSPRFDRVTDDTFFLFLDAKDSRFDEAGAKALLGELGGEYVEPVLEDDSSKVIPKGLLIALATVICLSSIPALAVLRMRVTKSSSPRFHIFPDMDFSPSKDAQQTTTLFADGRAMRPDVPGTVRRGEMDWDLNFKTGIDMDELASIDPPRAAQLVAMQSDVAVDEEDEVVSEAEVVSEADADEPAEEQDGEAAKAPEPTAETSAAAVTADNTPWLSENPLELSEEALARGQQQFNIYCSVCHGMNGRGNGLVNRRAQKILATTWTPPSNMHDPTLYADVYPDGKLFSTITNGVRKMPGYASQIKAKDRWAIVAYVRALQASQNASLEDVPGSERSRIEKEQAEVQAQLKAAAEAEAAKAAEAANAE
;
A
#
# COMPACT_ATOMS: atom_id res chain seq x y z
N MET A 1 45.56 -12.31 5.13
CA MET A 1 46.65 -12.26 6.12
C MET A 1 46.23 -13.15 7.26
N THR A 2 46.90 -14.28 7.42
CA THR A 2 46.60 -15.31 8.41
C THR A 2 47.02 -14.81 9.80
N GLU A 3 46.03 -14.51 10.65
CA GLU A 3 46.26 -14.26 12.08
C GLU A 3 46.91 -15.50 12.70
N SER A 4 48.15 -15.33 13.16
CA SER A 4 48.87 -16.33 13.93
C SER A 4 48.13 -16.56 15.26
N GLN A 5 47.44 -17.69 15.37
CA GLN A 5 46.89 -18.17 16.64
C GLN A 5 48.00 -18.19 17.70
N PRO A 6 47.81 -17.60 18.90
CA PRO A 6 48.78 -17.70 19.98
C PRO A 6 48.95 -19.16 20.40
N LYS A 7 50.20 -19.58 20.63
CA LYS A 7 50.54 -20.94 21.09
C LYS A 7 49.78 -21.24 22.39
N PRO A 8 49.11 -22.41 22.53
CA PRO A 8 48.54 -22.81 23.81
C PRO A 8 49.70 -23.05 24.77
N GLN A 9 49.80 -22.23 25.82
CA GLN A 9 50.81 -22.39 26.85
C GLN A 9 50.18 -22.80 28.18
N THR A 10 50.80 -23.86 28.70
CA THR A 10 50.85 -24.39 30.06
C THR A 10 49.58 -24.95 30.68
N VAL A 11 49.82 -26.10 31.31
CA VAL A 11 48.86 -27.07 31.81
C VAL A 11 49.09 -27.11 33.32
N ALA A 12 48.10 -26.66 34.09
CA ALA A 12 48.01 -27.01 35.50
C ALA A 12 47.02 -28.17 35.61
N ASP A 13 47.41 -29.29 36.21
CA ASP A 13 46.58 -30.49 36.39
C ASP A 13 45.95 -31.07 35.11
N ASP A 14 46.71 -31.22 34.01
CA ASP A 14 46.23 -31.74 32.71
C ASP A 14 45.13 -30.91 32.01
N LYS A 15 44.78 -29.72 32.54
CA LYS A 15 43.79 -28.81 31.95
C LYS A 15 44.41 -27.53 31.39
N LYS A 16 43.80 -27.03 30.32
CA LYS A 16 44.21 -25.80 29.64
C LYS A 16 43.78 -24.57 30.44
N VAL A 17 44.68 -23.60 30.58
CA VAL A 17 44.41 -22.32 31.25
C VAL A 17 43.49 -21.45 30.38
N HIS A 18 42.36 -21.02 30.95
CA HIS A 18 41.42 -20.08 30.34
C HIS A 18 41.86 -18.62 30.53
N GLY A 19 42.54 -18.33 31.64
CA GLY A 19 43.07 -17.01 31.96
C GLY A 19 43.58 -16.93 33.40
N VAL A 20 43.85 -15.71 33.87
CA VAL A 20 44.21 -15.45 35.28
C VAL A 20 43.21 -14.45 35.86
N VAL A 21 42.73 -14.72 37.06
CA VAL A 21 41.81 -13.82 37.79
C VAL A 21 42.47 -13.33 39.08
N ALA A 22 42.15 -12.10 39.47
CA ALA A 22 42.50 -11.54 40.77
C ALA A 22 41.28 -10.99 41.51
N GLU A 23 41.21 -11.26 42.82
CA GLU A 23 40.20 -10.73 43.75
C GLU A 23 40.62 -9.35 44.30
N PHE A 24 39.67 -8.43 44.37
CA PHE A 24 39.77 -7.09 44.94
C PHE A 24 38.63 -6.87 45.94
N THR A 25 38.91 -6.12 47.00
CA THR A 25 37.97 -5.86 48.10
C THR A 25 37.24 -4.52 47.98
N ASP A 26 37.71 -3.62 47.12
CA ASP A 26 37.12 -2.30 46.92
C ASP A 26 37.10 -1.87 45.45
N VAL A 27 36.20 -0.93 45.14
CA VAL A 27 35.98 -0.43 43.78
C VAL A 27 37.17 0.38 43.25
N ASP A 28 37.84 1.14 44.12
CA ASP A 28 38.91 2.05 43.71
C ASP A 28 40.17 1.28 43.32
N SER A 29 40.52 0.24 44.06
CA SER A 29 41.64 -0.67 43.73
C SER A 29 41.37 -1.42 42.43
N LEU A 30 40.14 -1.91 42.22
CA LEU A 30 39.73 -2.52 40.94
C LEU A 30 39.87 -1.52 39.78
N LEU A 31 39.34 -0.31 39.90
CA LEU A 31 39.40 0.69 38.82
C LEU A 31 40.84 1.11 38.51
N ALA A 32 41.69 1.25 39.53
CA ALA A 32 43.11 1.50 39.35
C ALA A 32 43.80 0.34 38.62
N ALA A 33 43.49 -0.91 39.00
CA ALA A 33 44.01 -2.10 38.34
C ALA A 33 43.55 -2.18 36.87
N CYS A 34 42.26 -1.96 36.58
CA CYS A 34 41.72 -1.93 35.22
C CYS A 34 42.46 -0.93 34.32
N ARG A 35 42.68 0.31 34.80
CA ARG A 35 43.44 1.34 34.05
C ARG A 35 44.85 0.86 33.74
N ARG A 36 45.54 0.29 34.73
CA ARG A 36 46.91 -0.20 34.54
C ARG A 36 46.99 -1.42 33.63
N VAL A 37 46.01 -2.32 33.67
CA VAL A 37 45.89 -3.44 32.73
C VAL A 37 45.68 -2.94 31.30
N ARG A 38 44.78 -1.98 31.09
CA ARG A 38 44.58 -1.32 29.80
C ARG A 38 45.85 -0.62 29.32
N ASP A 39 46.52 0.14 30.18
CA ASP A 39 47.75 0.88 29.85
C ASP A 39 48.94 -0.08 29.59
N ALA A 40 48.93 -1.27 30.20
CA ALA A 40 49.85 -2.36 29.88
C ALA A 40 49.55 -3.02 28.52
N GLY A 41 48.46 -2.64 27.86
CA GLY A 41 48.11 -3.03 26.49
C GLY A 41 47.33 -4.34 26.37
N TYR A 42 46.75 -4.83 27.46
CA TYR A 42 45.79 -5.94 27.39
C TYR A 42 44.48 -5.47 26.76
N THR A 43 43.93 -6.28 25.87
CA THR A 43 42.72 -5.99 25.08
C THR A 43 41.55 -6.94 25.38
N LYS A 44 41.84 -8.12 25.95
CA LYS A 44 40.86 -9.13 26.38
C LYS A 44 40.93 -9.28 27.89
N ALA A 45 40.46 -8.26 28.58
CA ALA A 45 40.31 -8.25 30.03
C ALA A 45 38.85 -7.95 30.38
N ASP A 46 38.33 -8.65 31.39
CA ASP A 46 36.97 -8.46 31.90
C ASP A 46 37.02 -8.18 33.41
N ALA A 47 36.11 -7.35 33.89
CA ALA A 47 35.91 -7.14 35.32
C ALA A 47 34.52 -7.62 35.73
N PHE A 48 34.45 -8.41 36.79
CA PHE A 48 33.21 -8.92 37.34
C PHE A 48 32.94 -8.23 38.68
N THR A 49 31.77 -7.62 38.79
CA THR A 49 31.38 -6.81 39.94
C THR A 49 29.95 -7.15 40.37
N PRO A 50 29.62 -7.08 41.68
CA PRO A 50 28.29 -7.40 42.20
C PRO A 50 27.22 -6.38 41.77
N PHE A 51 27.66 -5.17 41.40
CA PHE A 51 26.80 -4.09 40.92
C PHE A 51 27.51 -3.28 39.83
N PRO A 52 26.77 -2.49 39.02
CA PRO A 52 27.37 -1.64 38.00
C PRO A 52 28.30 -0.58 38.60
N VAL A 53 29.60 -0.65 38.29
CA VAL A 53 30.59 0.35 38.69
C VAL A 53 30.73 1.41 37.59
N HIS A 54 30.50 2.67 37.95
CA HIS A 54 30.65 3.79 37.00
C HIS A 54 32.11 3.96 36.54
N GLY A 55 32.31 4.07 35.23
CA GLY A 55 33.63 4.32 34.63
C GLY A 55 34.51 3.08 34.45
N ILE A 56 34.01 1.89 34.78
CA ILE A 56 34.75 0.63 34.59
C ILE A 56 35.00 0.31 33.10
N ASP A 57 34.06 0.69 32.24
CA ASP A 57 34.15 0.62 30.79
C ASP A 57 35.31 1.45 30.26
N THR A 58 35.44 2.70 30.72
CA THR A 58 36.54 3.60 30.36
C THR A 58 37.86 3.12 30.95
N ALA A 59 37.84 2.56 32.16
CA ALA A 59 39.01 2.01 32.83
C ALA A 59 39.60 0.81 32.06
N LEU A 60 38.75 -0.10 31.57
CA LEU A 60 39.14 -1.25 30.75
C LEU A 60 39.35 -0.88 29.26
N GLY A 61 38.91 0.30 28.82
CA GLY A 61 38.98 0.69 27.41
C GLY A 61 37.95 0.00 26.53
N ILE A 62 36.81 -0.39 27.10
CA ILE A 62 35.69 -1.01 26.38
C ILE A 62 35.07 0.03 25.44
N LYS A 63 34.83 -0.39 24.20
CA LYS A 63 34.19 0.47 23.19
C LYS A 63 32.68 0.59 23.48
N PRO A 64 32.05 1.72 23.11
CA PRO A 64 30.60 1.86 23.20
C PRO A 64 29.87 0.70 22.52
N THR A 65 28.85 0.18 23.18
CA THR A 65 28.05 -0.93 22.64
C THR A 65 27.27 -0.50 21.39
N VAL A 66 27.11 -1.43 20.44
CA VAL A 66 26.28 -1.24 19.25
C VAL A 66 24.78 -1.44 19.54
N LEU A 67 24.42 -1.86 20.75
CA LEU A 67 23.04 -2.17 21.14
C LEU A 67 22.03 -1.02 20.88
N PRO A 68 22.34 0.26 21.12
CA PRO A 68 21.42 1.36 20.80
C PRO A 68 21.07 1.43 19.32
N TRP A 69 22.02 1.10 18.43
CA TRP A 69 21.78 1.06 16.99
C TRP A 69 20.89 -0.11 16.58
N ILE A 70 21.04 -1.27 17.25
CA ILE A 70 20.15 -2.41 17.07
C ILE A 70 18.73 -2.04 17.49
N SER A 71 18.57 -1.40 18.66
CA SER A 71 17.28 -0.93 19.16
C SER A 71 16.64 0.09 18.21
N LEU A 72 17.43 1.05 17.69
CA LEU A 72 16.94 2.04 16.74
C LEU A 72 16.47 1.40 15.44
N ALA A 73 17.26 0.49 14.87
CA ALA A 73 16.91 -0.21 13.64
C ALA A 73 15.64 -1.05 13.82
N ALA A 74 15.51 -1.77 14.94
CA ALA A 74 14.32 -2.55 15.25
C ALA A 74 13.08 -1.66 15.45
N GLY A 75 13.23 -0.54 16.15
CA GLY A 75 12.18 0.46 16.32
C GLY A 75 11.70 1.05 14.98
N LEU A 76 12.63 1.52 14.13
CA LEU A 76 12.33 2.03 12.79
C LEU A 76 11.64 0.99 11.91
N THR A 77 12.04 -0.28 12.06
CA THR A 77 11.37 -1.41 11.39
C THR A 77 9.93 -1.54 11.86
N GLY A 78 9.67 -1.42 13.17
CA GLY A 78 8.32 -1.43 13.75
C GLY A 78 7.47 -0.26 13.27
N THR A 79 8.04 0.96 13.26
CA THR A 79 7.37 2.15 12.72
C THR A 79 6.98 1.95 11.26
N THR A 80 7.93 1.47 10.44
CA THR A 80 7.72 1.23 9.01
C THR A 80 6.66 0.17 8.77
N ILE A 81 6.74 -0.97 9.46
CA ILE A 81 5.74 -2.05 9.32
C ILE A 81 4.35 -1.55 9.71
N ALA A 82 4.21 -0.82 10.83
CA ALA A 82 2.91 -0.35 11.28
C ALA A 82 2.30 0.66 10.31
N LEU A 83 3.08 1.62 9.80
CA LEU A 83 2.60 2.60 8.84
C LEU A 83 2.24 1.95 7.51
N LEU A 84 3.12 1.10 6.96
CA LEU A 84 2.83 0.39 5.71
C LEU A 84 1.62 -0.52 5.85
N MET A 85 1.51 -1.28 6.94
CA MET A 85 0.34 -2.13 7.18
C MET A 85 -0.96 -1.31 7.25
N GLN A 86 -0.98 -0.23 8.02
CA GLN A 86 -2.19 0.59 8.19
C GLN A 86 -2.56 1.32 6.90
N ILE A 87 -1.58 1.83 6.16
CA ILE A 87 -1.79 2.46 4.85
C ILE A 87 -2.26 1.43 3.84
N SER A 88 -1.69 0.23 3.78
CA SER A 88 -2.14 -0.81 2.84
C SER A 88 -3.54 -1.33 3.17
N LEU A 89 -3.92 -1.39 4.45
CA LEU A 89 -5.24 -1.85 4.86
C LEU A 89 -6.34 -0.80 4.63
N ASN A 90 -6.04 0.49 4.81
CA ASN A 90 -7.04 1.56 4.75
C ASN A 90 -6.95 2.43 3.48
N GLY A 91 -5.79 2.49 2.83
CA GLY A 91 -5.42 3.45 1.81
C GLY A 91 -5.83 3.05 0.40
N GLN A 92 -6.17 4.07 -0.39
CA GLN A 92 -6.42 4.01 -1.83
C GLN A 92 -5.14 4.45 -2.57
N THR A 93 -4.04 3.72 -2.37
CA THR A 93 -2.74 4.07 -3.00
C THR A 93 -2.24 2.94 -3.90
N ASP A 94 -1.93 3.27 -5.15
CA ASP A 94 -1.39 2.38 -6.18
C ASP A 94 0.02 1.82 -5.86
N LEU A 95 0.57 2.11 -4.68
CA LEU A 95 1.91 1.72 -4.24
C LEU A 95 2.05 0.22 -3.94
N PHE A 96 0.93 -0.44 -3.60
CA PHE A 96 0.85 -1.88 -3.38
C PHE A 96 -0.33 -2.38 -4.22
N GLU A 97 -0.04 -3.23 -5.20
CA GLU A 97 -0.98 -3.72 -6.23
C GLU A 97 -2.07 -4.68 -5.69
N GLY A 98 -2.50 -4.49 -4.44
CA GLY A 98 -3.45 -5.34 -3.73
C GLY A 98 -4.31 -4.51 -2.80
N ILE A 99 -5.48 -4.10 -3.31
CA ILE A 99 -6.61 -3.57 -2.56
C ILE A 99 -6.96 -4.57 -1.45
N GLN A 100 -7.07 -4.15 -0.18
CA GLN A 100 -7.66 -5.02 0.84
C GLN A 100 -9.10 -4.64 1.16
N TYR A 101 -9.41 -3.41 1.58
CA TYR A 101 -10.81 -2.96 1.71
C TYR A 101 -10.92 -1.47 2.11
N PRO A 102 -10.96 -0.50 1.17
CA PRO A 102 -11.14 0.91 1.55
C PRO A 102 -12.53 1.12 2.15
N TYR A 103 -12.58 1.43 3.46
CA TYR A 103 -13.82 1.55 4.20
C TYR A 103 -13.94 2.95 4.82
N ILE A 104 -15.05 3.63 4.53
CA ILE A 104 -15.31 4.99 5.01
C ILE A 104 -15.83 4.91 6.45
N ILE A 105 -14.92 5.05 7.42
CA ILE A 105 -15.26 5.04 8.85
C ILE A 105 -15.41 6.48 9.34
N SER A 106 -16.65 6.86 9.69
CA SER A 106 -16.97 8.17 10.26
C SER A 106 -16.49 9.37 9.41
N GLY A 107 -16.41 9.21 8.09
CA GLY A 107 -15.97 10.27 7.16
C GLY A 107 -14.49 10.66 7.27
N LYS A 108 -13.65 9.88 7.98
CA LYS A 108 -12.22 10.13 8.10
C LYS A 108 -11.51 9.87 6.75
N PRO A 109 -10.40 10.58 6.47
CA PRO A 109 -9.57 10.25 5.31
C PRO A 109 -9.01 8.83 5.46
N PHE A 110 -8.90 8.12 4.33
CA PHE A 110 -8.34 6.76 4.26
C PHE A 110 -6.94 6.66 4.88
N ILE A 111 -6.13 7.70 4.73
CA ILE A 111 -4.84 7.84 5.41
C ILE A 111 -5.03 8.88 6.52
N SER A 112 -5.20 8.41 7.75
CA SER A 112 -5.38 9.24 8.94
C SER A 112 -4.23 9.04 9.92
N LEU A 113 -3.17 9.84 9.77
CA LEU A 113 -1.99 9.76 10.65
C LEU A 113 -2.35 9.83 12.14
N PRO A 114 -3.23 10.73 12.64
CA PRO A 114 -3.58 10.77 14.05
C PRO A 114 -4.18 9.45 14.57
N ALA A 115 -4.96 8.76 13.74
CA ALA A 115 -5.52 7.46 14.09
C ALA A 115 -4.48 6.33 14.05
N PHE A 116 -3.41 6.48 13.26
CA PHE A 116 -2.36 5.47 13.11
C PHE A 116 -1.28 5.53 14.19
N ILE A 117 -1.12 6.69 14.85
CA ILE A 117 -0.07 6.92 15.86
C ILE A 117 -0.08 5.85 16.97
N PRO A 118 -1.21 5.50 17.62
CA PRO A 118 -1.19 4.52 18.72
C PRO A 118 -0.63 3.17 18.28
N VAL A 119 -1.10 2.62 17.16
CA VAL A 119 -0.62 1.33 16.64
C VAL A 119 0.85 1.41 16.23
N THR A 120 1.24 2.49 15.57
CA THR A 120 2.63 2.71 15.16
C THR A 120 3.56 2.83 16.36
N PHE A 121 3.15 3.53 17.41
CA PHE A 121 3.90 3.68 18.65
C PHE A 121 4.11 2.33 19.34
N GLU A 122 3.04 1.54 19.50
CA GLU A 122 3.12 0.21 20.14
C GLU A 122 4.06 -0.73 19.37
N LEU A 123 3.94 -0.78 18.02
CA LEU A 123 4.79 -1.66 17.23
C LEU A 123 6.26 -1.22 17.21
N THR A 124 6.50 0.10 17.27
CA THR A 124 7.84 0.67 17.41
C THR A 124 8.48 0.24 18.73
N ILE A 125 7.77 0.39 19.85
CA ILE A 125 8.29 0.03 21.18
C ILE A 125 8.44 -1.48 21.30
N LEU A 126 7.50 -2.28 20.77
CA LEU A 126 7.56 -3.74 20.80
C LEU A 126 8.83 -4.25 20.11
N LEU A 127 9.08 -3.81 18.86
CA LEU A 127 10.25 -4.27 18.12
C LEU A 127 11.55 -3.67 18.68
N ALA A 128 11.57 -2.43 19.14
CA ALA A 128 12.73 -1.86 19.83
C ALA A 128 13.08 -2.65 21.11
N SER A 129 12.06 -3.04 21.89
CA SER A 129 12.23 -3.82 23.12
C SER A 129 12.77 -5.22 22.82
N PHE A 130 12.23 -5.91 21.81
CA PHE A 130 12.77 -7.20 21.37
C PHE A 130 14.19 -7.08 20.82
N GLY A 131 14.45 -6.08 19.98
CA GLY A 131 15.79 -5.80 19.45
C GLY A 131 16.80 -5.53 20.56
N THR A 132 16.40 -4.80 21.60
CA THR A 132 17.24 -4.54 22.79
C THR A 132 17.46 -5.80 23.60
N PHE A 133 16.39 -6.54 23.93
CA PHE A 133 16.48 -7.74 24.76
C PHE A 133 17.32 -8.83 24.10
N PHE A 134 16.97 -9.22 22.87
CA PHE A 134 17.69 -10.27 22.14
C PHE A 134 19.04 -9.80 21.64
N GLY A 135 19.19 -8.51 21.29
CA GLY A 135 20.48 -7.92 20.94
C GLY A 135 21.45 -7.96 22.11
N MET A 136 20.98 -7.62 23.32
CA MET A 136 21.80 -7.71 24.53
C MET A 136 22.22 -9.17 24.80
N TRP A 137 21.30 -10.13 24.68
CA TRP A 137 21.65 -11.54 24.83
C TRP A 137 22.70 -11.99 23.82
N ALA A 138 22.49 -11.69 22.53
CA ALA A 138 23.41 -12.09 21.47
C ALA A 138 24.81 -11.47 21.64
N LEU A 139 24.89 -10.17 21.97
CA LEU A 139 26.17 -9.48 22.17
C LEU A 139 26.94 -9.98 23.39
N ASN A 140 26.25 -10.44 24.43
CA ASN A 140 26.85 -11.07 25.61
C ASN A 140 27.09 -12.59 25.44
N GLY A 141 26.76 -13.15 24.27
CA GLY A 141 26.92 -14.59 24.00
C GLY A 141 25.98 -15.48 24.82
N LEU A 142 24.80 -14.98 25.18
CA LEU A 142 23.77 -15.69 25.94
C LEU A 142 22.77 -16.39 25.01
N PRO A 143 22.17 -17.52 25.44
CA PRO A 143 22.43 -18.23 26.70
C PRO A 143 23.76 -18.97 26.70
N ARG A 144 24.52 -18.84 27.79
CA ARG A 144 25.79 -19.55 28.01
C ARG A 144 25.63 -20.46 29.24
N PHE A 145 25.60 -21.78 29.02
CA PHE A 145 25.33 -22.77 30.07
C PHE A 145 26.57 -23.19 30.86
N SER A 146 27.77 -22.80 30.40
CA SER A 146 29.05 -23.08 31.05
C SER A 146 29.98 -21.88 30.88
N ASN A 147 30.54 -21.40 31.99
CA ASN A 147 31.58 -20.38 32.00
C ASN A 147 32.70 -20.80 32.98
N PRO A 148 33.96 -20.92 32.52
CA PRO A 148 35.11 -21.29 33.34
C PRO A 148 35.29 -20.52 34.65
N MET A 149 34.83 -19.26 34.72
CA MET A 149 34.89 -18.46 35.95
C MET A 149 34.18 -19.12 37.14
N PHE A 150 33.10 -19.87 36.91
CA PHE A 150 32.34 -20.56 37.96
C PHE A 150 33.02 -21.83 38.47
N THR A 151 34.20 -22.19 37.96
CA THR A 151 34.99 -23.32 38.51
C THR A 151 35.75 -22.94 39.78
N SER A 152 35.98 -21.65 40.03
CA SER A 152 36.59 -21.18 41.26
C SER A 152 35.54 -20.96 42.36
N PRO A 153 35.66 -21.61 43.53
CA PRO A 153 34.79 -21.36 44.68
C PRO A 153 34.88 -19.92 45.21
N ARG A 154 35.97 -19.20 44.93
CA ARG A 154 36.10 -17.80 45.35
C ARG A 154 35.20 -16.89 44.52
N PHE A 155 34.99 -17.25 43.25
CA PHE A 155 34.14 -16.49 42.34
C PHE A 155 32.66 -16.47 42.79
N ASP A 156 32.22 -17.38 43.66
CA ASP A 156 30.87 -17.35 44.25
C ASP A 156 30.58 -16.04 45.00
N ARG A 157 31.62 -15.34 45.50
CA ARG A 157 31.50 -14.05 46.19
C ARG A 157 31.30 -12.85 45.26
N VAL A 158 31.42 -13.05 43.94
CA VAL A 158 31.32 -11.96 42.94
C VAL A 158 29.96 -11.26 42.93
N THR A 159 28.91 -11.92 43.42
CA THR A 159 27.56 -11.35 43.55
C THR A 159 27.29 -10.77 44.93
N ASP A 160 28.20 -10.96 45.89
CA ASP A 160 28.01 -10.59 47.29
C ASP A 160 28.85 -9.35 47.66
N ASP A 161 30.17 -9.52 47.79
CA ASP A 161 31.03 -8.53 48.46
C ASP A 161 32.41 -8.32 47.82
N THR A 162 32.77 -9.05 46.75
CA THR A 162 34.09 -8.93 46.12
C THR A 162 34.04 -8.61 44.63
N PHE A 163 35.16 -8.09 44.14
CA PHE A 163 35.33 -7.70 42.75
C PHE A 163 36.45 -8.53 42.12
N PHE A 164 36.32 -8.86 40.84
CA PHE A 164 37.31 -9.68 40.14
C PHE A 164 37.78 -9.01 38.86
N LEU A 165 39.08 -9.08 38.59
CA LEU A 165 39.67 -8.70 37.30
C LEU A 165 40.27 -9.94 36.64
N PHE A 166 39.84 -10.20 35.42
CA PHE A 166 40.22 -11.39 34.65
C PHE A 166 40.99 -10.99 33.38
N LEU A 167 42.09 -11.69 33.12
CA LEU A 167 42.88 -11.60 31.90
C LEU A 167 42.70 -12.89 31.09
N ASP A 168 42.11 -12.81 29.90
CA ASP A 168 41.83 -13.96 29.03
C ASP A 168 43.12 -14.48 28.39
N ALA A 169 43.32 -15.81 28.42
CA ALA A 169 44.45 -16.47 27.77
C ALA A 169 44.50 -16.27 26.24
N LYS A 170 43.41 -15.83 25.64
CA LYS A 170 43.33 -15.48 24.20
C LYS A 170 43.92 -14.11 23.87
N ASP A 171 44.31 -13.31 24.86
CA ASP A 171 44.97 -12.03 24.59
C ASP A 171 46.36 -12.28 23.96
N SER A 172 46.77 -11.44 23.01
CA SER A 172 48.06 -11.60 22.33
C SER A 172 49.25 -11.34 23.27
N ARG A 173 49.05 -10.61 24.36
CA ARG A 173 50.06 -10.32 25.40
C ARG A 173 49.98 -11.25 26.60
N PHE A 174 49.10 -12.25 26.56
CA PHE A 174 48.92 -13.14 27.69
C PHE A 174 50.15 -14.05 27.87
N ASP A 175 50.68 -14.02 29.08
CA ASP A 175 51.63 -14.97 29.64
C ASP A 175 51.18 -15.24 31.08
N GLU A 176 51.04 -16.50 31.48
CA GLU A 176 50.43 -16.85 32.77
C GLU A 176 51.24 -16.28 33.95
N ALA A 177 52.57 -16.41 33.90
CA ALA A 177 53.45 -15.92 34.96
C ALA A 177 53.45 -14.39 35.03
N GLY A 178 53.55 -13.72 33.87
CA GLY A 178 53.47 -12.27 33.77
C GLY A 178 52.12 -11.70 34.20
N ALA A 179 51.02 -12.36 33.84
CA ALA A 179 49.66 -11.98 34.24
C ALA A 179 49.48 -12.10 35.76
N LYS A 180 49.98 -13.19 36.37
CA LYS A 180 49.94 -13.36 37.83
C LYS A 180 50.77 -12.29 38.55
N ALA A 181 51.98 -12.03 38.07
CA ALA A 181 52.85 -11.00 38.64
C ALA A 181 52.22 -9.61 38.53
N LEU A 182 51.70 -9.26 37.35
CA LEU A 182 51.03 -7.97 37.12
C LEU A 182 49.84 -7.80 38.06
N LEU A 183 48.93 -8.77 38.11
CA LEU A 183 47.73 -8.66 38.96
C LEU A 183 48.08 -8.60 40.46
N GLY A 184 49.12 -9.31 40.89
CA GLY A 184 49.63 -9.20 42.27
C GLY A 184 50.22 -7.82 42.58
N GLU A 185 51.00 -7.23 41.66
CA GLU A 185 51.52 -5.86 41.80
C GLU A 185 50.43 -4.79 41.82
N LEU A 186 49.27 -5.07 41.22
CA LEU A 186 48.11 -4.18 41.19
C LEU A 186 47.24 -4.25 42.45
N GLY A 187 47.63 -5.07 43.44
CA GLY A 187 46.91 -5.19 44.71
C GLY A 187 45.84 -6.28 44.73
N GLY A 188 45.88 -7.23 43.78
CA GLY A 188 45.02 -8.42 43.83
C GLY A 188 45.36 -9.31 45.02
N GLU A 189 44.42 -9.52 45.93
CA GLU A 189 44.64 -10.30 47.17
C GLU A 189 44.79 -11.80 46.88
N TYR A 190 43.99 -12.30 45.94
CA TYR A 190 43.99 -13.71 45.54
C TYR A 190 44.09 -13.80 44.02
N VAL A 191 45.27 -14.20 43.54
CA VAL A 191 45.58 -14.32 42.10
C VAL A 191 45.71 -15.79 41.73
N GLU A 192 44.81 -16.29 40.88
CA GLU A 192 44.77 -17.71 40.52
C GLU A 192 44.52 -17.92 39.01
N PRO A 193 45.05 -19.02 38.44
CA PRO A 193 44.72 -19.40 37.07
C PRO A 193 43.29 -19.98 37.03
N VAL A 194 42.49 -19.53 36.07
CA VAL A 194 41.18 -20.09 35.76
C VAL A 194 41.38 -21.20 34.73
N LEU A 195 40.95 -22.42 35.04
CA LEU A 195 41.08 -23.57 34.15
C LEU A 195 39.86 -23.67 33.21
N GLU A 196 40.03 -24.24 32.01
CA GLU A 196 38.89 -24.52 31.13
C GLU A 196 37.88 -25.44 31.82
N ASP A 197 36.59 -25.13 31.65
CA ASP A 197 35.48 -25.91 32.17
C ASP A 197 35.08 -26.99 31.16
N ASP A 198 35.15 -28.26 31.59
CA ASP A 198 34.79 -29.44 30.82
C ASP A 198 33.28 -29.71 30.84
N SER A 199 32.48 -28.89 31.55
CA SER A 199 31.04 -29.08 31.62
C SER A 199 30.37 -28.91 30.25
N SER A 200 29.27 -29.64 30.07
CA SER A 200 28.57 -29.69 28.78
C SER A 200 28.02 -28.32 28.39
N LYS A 201 28.35 -27.87 27.17
CA LYS A 201 27.78 -26.66 26.56
C LYS A 201 26.35 -26.87 26.04
N VAL A 202 25.82 -28.09 26.13
CA VAL A 202 24.49 -28.46 25.64
C VAL A 202 23.43 -28.06 26.66
N ILE A 203 22.27 -27.62 26.16
CA ILE A 203 21.10 -27.27 26.98
C ILE A 203 20.73 -28.43 27.90
N PRO A 204 20.57 -28.21 29.23
CA PRO A 204 20.11 -29.24 30.14
C PRO A 204 18.76 -29.82 29.72
N LYS A 205 18.63 -31.15 29.68
CA LYS A 205 17.38 -31.82 29.27
C LYS A 205 16.17 -31.37 30.08
N GLY A 206 16.34 -31.13 31.40
CA GLY A 206 15.28 -30.64 32.27
C GLY A 206 14.76 -29.25 31.86
N LEU A 207 15.67 -28.35 31.46
CA LEU A 207 15.30 -27.02 30.96
C LEU A 207 14.55 -27.12 29.62
N LEU A 208 15.01 -28.00 28.72
CA LEU A 208 14.35 -28.23 27.44
C LEU A 208 12.93 -28.79 27.63
N ILE A 209 12.76 -29.74 28.56
CA ILE A 209 11.45 -30.27 28.93
C ILE A 209 10.57 -29.16 29.51
N ALA A 210 11.08 -28.36 30.45
CA ALA A 210 10.33 -27.26 31.05
C ALA A 210 9.90 -26.23 29.99
N LEU A 211 10.79 -25.85 29.07
CA LEU A 211 10.48 -24.94 27.98
C LEU A 211 9.41 -25.54 27.06
N ALA A 212 9.53 -26.81 26.68
CA ALA A 212 8.53 -27.51 25.89
C ALA A 212 7.18 -27.56 26.60
N THR A 213 7.15 -27.82 27.91
CA THR A 213 5.93 -27.77 28.73
C THR A 213 5.31 -26.39 28.74
N VAL A 214 6.09 -25.32 28.94
CA VAL A 214 5.59 -23.94 28.91
C VAL A 214 5.03 -23.58 27.54
N ILE A 215 5.70 -23.97 26.46
CA ILE A 215 5.21 -23.74 25.09
C ILE A 215 3.90 -24.51 24.84
N CYS A 216 3.83 -25.78 25.22
CA CYS A 216 2.61 -26.59 25.13
C CYS A 216 1.46 -26.01 25.96
N LEU A 217 1.71 -25.54 27.19
CA LEU A 217 0.68 -24.91 28.03
C LEU A 217 0.23 -23.56 27.46
N SER A 218 1.18 -22.74 26.97
CA SER A 218 0.90 -21.41 26.41
C SER A 218 0.14 -21.48 25.07
N SER A 219 0.22 -22.61 24.37
CA SER A 219 -0.52 -22.83 23.13
C SER A 219 -1.98 -23.26 23.36
N ILE A 220 -2.34 -23.74 24.56
CA ILE A 220 -3.73 -24.14 24.89
C ILE A 220 -4.71 -22.97 24.69
N PRO A 221 -4.49 -21.75 25.23
CA PRO A 221 -5.38 -20.62 24.97
C PRO A 221 -5.52 -20.27 23.48
N ALA A 222 -4.40 -20.29 22.74
CA ALA A 222 -4.42 -19.99 21.30
C ALA A 222 -5.22 -21.05 20.52
N LEU A 223 -5.04 -22.33 20.84
CA LEU A 223 -5.81 -23.43 20.26
C LEU A 223 -7.29 -23.36 20.66
N ALA A 224 -7.60 -22.95 21.90
CA ALA A 224 -8.97 -22.70 22.33
C ALA A 224 -9.61 -21.58 21.50
N VAL A 225 -8.90 -20.47 21.26
CA VAL A 225 -9.37 -19.37 20.41
C VAL A 225 -9.58 -19.83 18.97
N LEU A 226 -8.63 -20.58 18.39
CA LEU A 226 -8.76 -21.15 17.05
C LEU A 226 -9.97 -22.09 16.94
N ARG A 227 -10.18 -22.95 17.93
CA ARG A 227 -11.36 -23.80 18.02
C ARG A 227 -12.64 -22.96 18.11
N MET A 228 -12.68 -21.97 18.99
CA MET A 228 -13.82 -21.07 19.15
C MET A 228 -14.19 -20.31 17.86
N ARG A 229 -13.22 -20.04 16.97
CA ARG A 229 -13.50 -19.42 15.66
C ARG A 229 -14.28 -20.33 14.71
N VAL A 230 -14.15 -21.65 14.85
CA VAL A 230 -14.77 -22.63 13.93
C VAL A 230 -15.92 -23.40 14.56
N THR A 231 -16.03 -23.43 15.89
CA THR A 231 -17.14 -24.06 16.60
C THR A 231 -18.27 -23.07 16.86
N LYS A 232 -19.50 -23.45 16.52
CA LYS A 232 -20.71 -22.72 16.92
C LYS A 232 -21.14 -23.19 18.32
N SER A 233 -21.45 -22.25 19.21
CA SER A 233 -22.01 -22.53 20.54
C SER A 233 -23.49 -22.16 20.55
N SER A 234 -24.34 -23.01 21.12
CA SER A 234 -25.74 -22.70 21.44
C SER A 234 -25.90 -21.92 22.75
N SER A 235 -24.85 -21.87 23.58
CA SER A 235 -24.81 -21.04 24.78
C SER A 235 -24.41 -19.62 24.42
N PRO A 236 -25.10 -18.59 24.95
CA PRO A 236 -24.76 -17.19 24.75
C PRO A 236 -23.35 -16.88 25.25
N ARG A 237 -22.68 -15.89 24.64
CA ARG A 237 -21.31 -15.52 24.99
C ARG A 237 -21.24 -15.01 26.43
N PHE A 238 -20.12 -15.24 27.10
CA PHE A 238 -19.85 -14.64 28.40
C PHE A 238 -19.53 -13.15 28.21
N HIS A 239 -20.42 -12.28 28.69
CA HIS A 239 -20.29 -10.83 28.55
C HIS A 239 -19.47 -10.26 29.73
N ILE A 240 -18.19 -9.98 29.50
CA ILE A 240 -17.27 -9.47 30.53
C ILE A 240 -17.54 -7.99 30.83
N PHE A 241 -17.82 -7.21 29.77
CA PHE A 241 -18.09 -5.78 29.86
C PHE A 241 -19.48 -5.50 29.28
N PRO A 242 -20.54 -5.58 30.11
CA PRO A 242 -21.90 -5.40 29.63
C PRO A 242 -22.14 -4.05 28.95
N ASP A 243 -21.44 -2.98 29.33
CA ASP A 243 -21.63 -1.67 28.73
C ASP A 243 -21.04 -1.55 27.31
N MET A 244 -19.97 -2.27 27.00
CA MET A 244 -19.36 -2.35 25.68
C MET A 244 -20.08 -3.36 24.79
N ASP A 245 -20.38 -4.54 25.33
CA ASP A 245 -21.04 -5.61 24.58
C ASP A 245 -22.51 -5.26 24.28
N PHE A 246 -23.17 -4.55 25.20
CA PHE A 246 -24.53 -4.01 25.04
C PHE A 246 -24.51 -2.49 24.94
N SER A 247 -23.48 -1.94 24.28
CA SER A 247 -23.52 -0.54 23.90
C SER A 247 -24.74 -0.31 23.01
N PRO A 248 -25.58 0.70 23.26
CA PRO A 248 -26.71 1.02 22.41
C PRO A 248 -26.20 1.60 21.08
N SER A 249 -25.60 0.77 20.23
CA SER A 249 -25.31 1.11 18.85
C SER A 249 -26.62 1.14 18.08
N LYS A 250 -26.79 2.19 17.28
CA LYS A 250 -27.91 2.27 16.34
C LYS A 250 -27.39 1.90 14.96
N ASP A 251 -27.98 0.88 14.36
CA ASP A 251 -27.64 0.46 13.00
C ASP A 251 -28.07 1.51 11.97
N ALA A 252 -27.56 1.37 10.74
CA ALA A 252 -28.09 2.10 9.61
C ALA A 252 -29.61 1.84 9.52
N GLN A 253 -30.39 2.91 9.31
CA GLN A 253 -31.86 2.89 9.25
C GLN A 253 -32.63 2.73 10.58
N GLN A 254 -31.96 2.64 11.73
CA GLN A 254 -32.66 2.68 13.02
C GLN A 254 -33.10 4.10 13.42
N THR A 255 -34.12 4.19 14.28
CA THR A 255 -34.57 5.45 14.84
C THR A 255 -33.76 5.85 16.07
N THR A 256 -33.47 7.15 16.22
CA THR A 256 -32.73 7.73 17.35
C THR A 256 -33.45 8.95 17.91
N THR A 257 -33.29 9.18 19.21
CA THR A 257 -33.77 10.39 19.89
C THR A 257 -32.74 11.51 19.90
N LEU A 258 -31.51 11.24 19.44
CA LEU A 258 -30.40 12.19 19.48
C LEU A 258 -30.51 13.29 18.41
N PHE A 259 -31.09 12.98 17.25
CA PHE A 259 -31.25 13.90 16.13
C PHE A 259 -32.73 14.21 15.90
N ALA A 260 -33.02 15.47 15.53
CA ALA A 260 -34.38 15.96 15.38
C ALA A 260 -35.20 15.25 14.28
N ASP A 261 -34.53 14.71 13.26
CA ASP A 261 -35.18 13.95 12.18
C ASP A 261 -35.37 12.47 12.51
N GLY A 262 -35.00 12.04 13.72
CA GLY A 262 -35.22 10.69 14.20
C GLY A 262 -34.32 9.63 13.55
N ARG A 263 -33.41 9.98 12.63
CA ARG A 263 -32.59 9.02 11.87
C ARG A 263 -31.25 8.78 12.54
N ALA A 264 -30.91 7.51 12.81
CA ALA A 264 -29.57 7.15 13.31
C ALA A 264 -28.50 7.38 12.24
N MET A 265 -28.80 7.05 10.99
CA MET A 265 -27.93 7.33 9.85
C MET A 265 -28.16 8.77 9.38
N ARG A 266 -27.08 9.55 9.30
CA ARG A 266 -27.14 10.89 8.72
C ARG A 266 -27.14 10.76 7.20
N PRO A 267 -28.16 11.29 6.49
CA PRO A 267 -28.05 11.40 5.04
C PRO A 267 -26.92 12.37 4.70
N ASP A 268 -26.37 12.23 3.50
CA ASP A 268 -25.47 13.24 2.95
C ASP A 268 -26.19 14.60 2.96
N VAL A 269 -25.46 15.65 3.30
CA VAL A 269 -26.04 17.00 3.38
C VAL A 269 -26.41 17.42 1.95
N PRO A 270 -27.68 17.75 1.67
CA PRO A 270 -28.10 18.12 0.32
C PRO A 270 -27.24 19.28 -0.23
N GLY A 271 -26.76 19.13 -1.47
CA GLY A 271 -25.89 20.11 -2.12
C GLY A 271 -24.41 20.05 -1.70
N THR A 272 -23.99 19.08 -0.88
CA THR A 272 -22.56 18.87 -0.59
C THR A 272 -21.96 17.87 -1.58
N VAL A 273 -20.91 18.31 -2.28
CA VAL A 273 -20.10 17.48 -3.19
C VAL A 273 -18.76 17.24 -2.53
N ARG A 274 -18.30 15.98 -2.54
CA ARG A 274 -16.99 15.61 -1.99
C ARG A 274 -15.88 16.31 -2.77
N ARG A 275 -14.94 16.95 -2.07
CA ARG A 275 -13.80 17.64 -2.72
C ARG A 275 -13.00 16.63 -3.55
N GLY A 276 -12.96 16.80 -4.87
CA GLY A 276 -12.21 15.95 -5.80
C GLY A 276 -13.02 14.87 -6.53
N GLU A 277 -14.31 14.69 -6.24
CA GLU A 277 -15.18 13.72 -6.91
C GLU A 277 -16.30 14.44 -7.69
N MET A 278 -16.04 14.80 -8.96
CA MET A 278 -17.08 15.27 -9.90
C MET A 278 -17.97 14.12 -10.43
N ASP A 279 -17.75 12.89 -9.95
CA ASP A 279 -18.47 11.69 -10.41
C ASP A 279 -19.96 11.70 -9.99
N TRP A 280 -20.45 12.71 -9.27
CA TRP A 280 -21.85 12.82 -8.86
C TRP A 280 -22.64 13.87 -9.61
N ASP A 281 -21.98 14.72 -10.40
CA ASP A 281 -22.68 15.69 -11.24
C ASP A 281 -23.25 14.98 -12.46
N LEU A 282 -24.58 15.02 -12.61
CA LEU A 282 -25.28 14.42 -13.74
C LEU A 282 -24.89 15.09 -15.07
N ASN A 283 -24.59 16.40 -15.04
CA ASN A 283 -24.09 17.12 -16.20
C ASN A 283 -22.74 16.53 -16.64
N PHE A 284 -21.86 16.30 -15.67
CA PHE A 284 -20.56 15.67 -15.90
C PHE A 284 -20.69 14.21 -16.38
N LYS A 285 -21.66 13.44 -15.90
CA LYS A 285 -21.80 12.03 -16.29
C LYS A 285 -22.53 11.81 -17.62
N THR A 286 -23.34 12.76 -18.06
CA THR A 286 -24.17 12.65 -19.29
C THR A 286 -23.69 13.53 -20.43
N GLY A 287 -23.00 14.65 -20.13
CA GLY A 287 -22.70 15.70 -21.09
C GLY A 287 -23.91 16.58 -21.44
N ILE A 288 -24.99 16.50 -20.67
CA ILE A 288 -26.24 17.25 -20.89
C ILE A 288 -26.36 18.30 -19.78
N ASP A 289 -26.81 19.50 -20.10
CA ASP A 289 -27.28 20.45 -19.09
C ASP A 289 -28.62 19.95 -18.55
N MET A 290 -28.59 19.32 -17.38
CA MET A 290 -29.78 18.71 -16.78
C MET A 290 -30.79 19.73 -16.29
N ASP A 291 -30.38 20.96 -15.96
CA ASP A 291 -31.29 22.03 -15.54
C ASP A 291 -32.08 22.54 -16.76
N GLU A 292 -31.39 22.77 -17.88
CA GLU A 292 -32.04 23.12 -19.13
C GLU A 292 -32.93 21.97 -19.63
N LEU A 293 -32.45 20.71 -19.55
CA LEU A 293 -33.24 19.55 -19.95
C LEU A 293 -34.50 19.41 -19.09
N ALA A 294 -34.40 19.62 -17.77
CA ALA A 294 -35.55 19.57 -16.88
C ALA A 294 -36.60 20.65 -17.22
N SER A 295 -36.18 21.77 -17.79
CA SER A 295 -37.10 22.82 -18.25
C SER A 295 -37.81 22.51 -19.58
N ILE A 296 -37.13 21.80 -20.49
CA ILE A 296 -37.62 21.51 -21.84
C ILE A 296 -38.35 20.15 -21.90
N ASP A 297 -37.85 19.13 -21.20
CA ASP A 297 -38.36 17.76 -21.15
C ASP A 297 -38.20 17.16 -19.73
N PRO A 298 -39.07 17.55 -18.78
CA PRO A 298 -39.02 17.06 -17.40
C PRO A 298 -39.08 15.53 -17.27
N PRO A 299 -39.92 14.79 -18.03
CA PRO A 299 -39.95 13.33 -17.96
C PRO A 299 -38.62 12.68 -18.33
N ARG A 300 -37.97 13.14 -19.40
CA ARG A 300 -36.65 12.62 -19.81
C ARG A 300 -35.57 12.95 -18.79
N ALA A 301 -35.59 14.15 -18.20
CA ALA A 301 -34.68 14.52 -17.13
C ALA A 301 -34.85 13.59 -15.91
N ALA A 302 -36.08 13.33 -15.48
CA ALA A 302 -36.39 12.43 -14.38
C ALA A 302 -35.91 10.99 -14.65
N GLN A 303 -36.08 10.50 -15.88
CA GLN A 303 -35.60 9.17 -16.27
C GLN A 303 -34.07 9.06 -16.19
N LEU A 304 -33.35 10.08 -16.67
CA LEU A 304 -31.88 10.10 -16.60
C LEU A 304 -31.36 10.18 -15.16
N VAL A 305 -32.04 10.92 -14.29
CA VAL A 305 -31.76 10.94 -12.85
C VAL A 305 -31.97 9.54 -12.26
N ALA A 306 -33.10 8.90 -12.55
CA ALA A 306 -33.43 7.57 -12.05
C ALA A 306 -32.45 6.48 -12.54
N MET A 307 -31.96 6.55 -13.77
CA MET A 307 -30.95 5.62 -14.29
C MET A 307 -29.56 5.78 -13.63
N GLN A 308 -29.32 6.91 -12.97
CA GLN A 308 -28.03 7.30 -12.39
C GLN A 308 -28.01 7.14 -10.86
N SER A 309 -29.16 7.29 -10.21
CA SER A 309 -29.37 6.92 -8.82
C SER A 309 -29.68 5.43 -8.77
N ASP A 310 -28.96 4.62 -8.00
CA ASP A 310 -29.26 3.19 -7.76
C ASP A 310 -30.59 2.97 -6.98
N VAL A 311 -31.57 3.87 -7.11
CA VAL A 311 -32.91 3.71 -6.57
C VAL A 311 -33.75 3.05 -7.66
N ALA A 312 -33.90 1.73 -7.55
CA ALA A 312 -35.04 1.04 -8.13
C ALA A 312 -36.30 1.77 -7.64
N VAL A 313 -36.96 2.49 -8.53
CA VAL A 313 -38.32 2.92 -8.29
C VAL A 313 -39.15 1.67 -8.53
N ASP A 314 -39.38 0.91 -7.46
CA ASP A 314 -40.37 -0.16 -7.50
C ASP A 314 -41.72 0.49 -7.81
N GLU A 315 -42.19 0.26 -9.04
CA GLU A 315 -43.58 0.45 -9.43
C GLU A 315 -44.43 -0.55 -8.64
N GLU A 316 -44.79 -0.27 -7.38
CA GLU A 316 -45.89 -0.93 -6.67
C GLU A 316 -46.10 -0.29 -5.28
N ASP A 317 -46.74 0.88 -5.25
CA ASP A 317 -47.51 1.31 -4.08
C ASP A 317 -49.01 1.10 -4.41
N GLU A 318 -49.44 -0.16 -4.43
CA GLU A 318 -50.84 -0.49 -4.12
C GLU A 318 -50.92 -1.09 -2.71
N VAL A 319 -51.58 -0.32 -1.86
CA VAL A 319 -51.83 -0.55 -0.45
C VAL A 319 -52.67 -1.81 -0.24
N VAL A 320 -52.13 -2.84 0.42
CA VAL A 320 -52.97 -3.69 1.28
C VAL A 320 -52.17 -4.23 2.47
N SER A 321 -52.61 -3.80 3.65
CA SER A 321 -52.26 -4.36 4.95
C SER A 321 -52.71 -5.81 5.06
N GLU A 322 -51.85 -6.70 5.57
CA GLU A 322 -52.36 -7.88 6.28
C GLU A 322 -51.36 -8.42 7.31
N ALA A 323 -51.93 -8.72 8.47
CA ALA A 323 -51.28 -9.21 9.67
C ALA A 323 -50.96 -10.71 9.57
N GLU A 324 -49.97 -11.12 10.35
CA GLU A 324 -49.64 -12.48 10.76
C GLU A 324 -50.82 -13.48 10.80
N VAL A 325 -50.62 -14.68 10.22
CA VAL A 325 -50.88 -15.95 10.92
C VAL A 325 -49.86 -17.02 10.48
N VAL A 326 -49.41 -17.75 11.49
CA VAL A 326 -48.35 -18.75 11.59
C VAL A 326 -48.87 -20.18 11.27
N SER A 327 -47.91 -21.06 10.92
CA SER A 327 -47.75 -22.48 11.33
C SER A 327 -48.28 -23.63 10.46
N GLU A 328 -47.32 -24.52 10.11
CA GLU A 328 -47.26 -25.99 10.30
C GLU A 328 -48.38 -26.87 9.71
N ALA A 329 -48.20 -28.10 9.23
CA ALA A 329 -47.08 -29.00 8.91
C ALA A 329 -47.69 -30.22 8.18
N ASP A 330 -46.81 -31.07 7.61
CA ASP A 330 -46.97 -32.49 7.24
C ASP A 330 -47.76 -32.90 5.97
N ALA A 331 -47.07 -33.52 5.01
CA ALA A 331 -47.11 -34.99 4.78
C ALA A 331 -46.34 -35.42 3.51
N ASP A 332 -45.79 -36.62 3.60
CA ASP A 332 -44.84 -37.31 2.71
C ASP A 332 -45.48 -37.94 1.44
N GLU A 333 -44.60 -38.19 0.44
CA GLU A 333 -44.64 -39.24 -0.60
C GLU A 333 -45.37 -39.02 -1.98
N PRO A 334 -44.95 -39.72 -3.07
CA PRO A 334 -44.21 -39.06 -4.17
C PRO A 334 -44.81 -39.20 -5.60
N ALA A 335 -44.23 -38.37 -6.49
CA ALA A 335 -44.04 -38.50 -7.95
C ALA A 335 -45.06 -39.26 -8.83
N GLU A 336 -45.80 -38.50 -9.65
CA GLU A 336 -46.22 -38.91 -11.00
C GLU A 336 -45.77 -37.85 -12.02
N GLU A 337 -45.01 -38.27 -13.02
CA GLU A 337 -44.67 -37.51 -14.24
C GLU A 337 -45.92 -37.37 -15.12
N GLN A 338 -46.27 -36.13 -15.49
CA GLN A 338 -47.06 -35.87 -16.68
C GLN A 338 -46.50 -34.70 -17.48
N ASP A 339 -46.20 -35.01 -18.73
CA ASP A 339 -45.69 -34.17 -19.79
C ASP A 339 -46.70 -33.07 -20.17
N GLY A 340 -46.21 -31.84 -20.40
CA GLY A 340 -47.08 -30.71 -20.74
C GLY A 340 -46.33 -29.52 -21.33
N GLU A 341 -46.13 -29.58 -22.64
CA GLU A 341 -45.95 -28.50 -23.62
C GLU A 341 -46.06 -27.04 -23.10
N ALA A 342 -44.95 -26.30 -23.07
CA ALA A 342 -44.96 -24.85 -22.81
C ALA A 342 -45.40 -24.07 -24.05
N ALA A 343 -46.60 -23.49 -23.98
CA ALA A 343 -47.14 -22.60 -24.99
C ALA A 343 -46.40 -21.24 -25.01
N LYS A 344 -46.04 -20.83 -26.23
CA LYS A 344 -45.34 -19.61 -26.63
C LYS A 344 -46.19 -18.34 -26.38
N ALA A 345 -45.63 -17.36 -25.67
CA ALA A 345 -46.18 -16.00 -25.56
C ALA A 345 -45.87 -15.17 -26.83
N PRO A 346 -46.76 -14.24 -27.26
CA PRO A 346 -46.73 -13.64 -28.60
C PRO A 346 -45.80 -12.44 -28.73
N GLU A 347 -45.21 -12.30 -29.92
CA GLU A 347 -44.42 -11.14 -30.36
C GLU A 347 -45.31 -9.90 -30.58
N PRO A 348 -44.85 -8.68 -30.23
CA PRO A 348 -45.60 -7.47 -30.54
C PRO A 348 -45.35 -7.04 -32.00
N THR A 349 -46.46 -6.80 -32.69
CA THR A 349 -46.54 -6.40 -34.10
C THR A 349 -46.04 -4.98 -34.32
N ALA A 350 -45.32 -4.81 -35.43
CA ALA A 350 -44.84 -3.54 -35.95
C ALA A 350 -45.98 -2.73 -36.56
N GLU A 351 -46.21 -1.51 -36.05
CA GLU A 351 -46.83 -0.42 -36.81
C GLU A 351 -46.02 0.87 -36.66
N THR A 352 -45.33 1.21 -37.76
CA THR A 352 -45.04 2.55 -38.29
C THR A 352 -44.95 3.76 -37.33
N SER A 353 -43.74 4.31 -37.22
CA SER A 353 -43.57 5.77 -37.37
C SER A 353 -42.42 6.07 -38.33
N ALA A 354 -42.73 6.85 -39.35
CA ALA A 354 -41.75 7.37 -40.31
C ALA A 354 -40.96 8.48 -39.62
N ALA A 355 -39.65 8.30 -39.49
CA ALA A 355 -38.75 9.28 -38.91
C ALA A 355 -38.59 10.47 -39.86
N ALA A 356 -39.34 11.54 -39.60
CA ALA A 356 -38.91 12.89 -39.93
C ALA A 356 -37.60 13.16 -39.15
N VAL A 357 -36.67 13.87 -39.78
CA VAL A 357 -35.43 14.34 -39.13
C VAL A 357 -35.83 15.30 -38.01
N THR A 358 -35.97 14.78 -36.80
CA THR A 358 -36.14 15.59 -35.59
C THR A 358 -34.79 16.26 -35.34
N ALA A 359 -34.79 17.60 -35.25
CA ALA A 359 -33.64 18.30 -34.72
C ALA A 359 -33.39 17.77 -33.30
N ASP A 360 -32.13 17.40 -33.02
CA ASP A 360 -31.72 16.97 -31.69
C ASP A 360 -31.81 18.17 -30.73
N ASN A 361 -32.93 18.27 -30.02
CA ASN A 361 -33.22 19.34 -29.06
C ASN A 361 -32.59 19.07 -27.67
N THR A 362 -31.63 18.14 -27.58
CA THR A 362 -30.95 17.85 -26.30
C THR A 362 -30.04 19.04 -25.95
N PRO A 363 -30.15 19.64 -24.76
CA PRO A 363 -29.30 20.74 -24.33
C PRO A 363 -27.93 20.19 -23.91
N TRP A 364 -27.06 19.96 -24.88
CA TRP A 364 -25.70 19.48 -24.63
C TRP A 364 -24.86 20.56 -23.96
N LEU A 365 -23.98 20.16 -23.02
CA LEU A 365 -22.97 21.07 -22.50
C LEU A 365 -22.10 21.61 -23.64
N SER A 366 -21.99 22.93 -23.73
CA SER A 366 -21.20 23.61 -24.75
C SER A 366 -19.70 23.38 -24.55
N GLU A 367 -19.25 23.41 -23.30
CA GLU A 367 -17.84 23.37 -22.93
C GLU A 367 -17.50 22.17 -22.06
N ASN A 368 -16.26 21.70 -22.17
CA ASN A 368 -15.72 20.66 -21.32
C ASN A 368 -15.61 21.14 -19.85
N PRO A 369 -16.25 20.44 -18.90
CA PRO A 369 -16.22 20.83 -17.48
C PRO A 369 -14.88 20.54 -16.79
N LEU A 370 -13.93 19.85 -17.44
CA LEU A 370 -12.59 19.64 -16.90
C LEU A 370 -11.73 20.90 -17.02
N GLU A 371 -11.00 21.20 -15.95
CA GLU A 371 -9.89 22.16 -16.02
C GLU A 371 -8.85 21.66 -17.02
N LEU A 372 -8.61 22.44 -18.07
CA LEU A 372 -7.62 22.13 -19.09
C LEU A 372 -6.21 22.32 -18.55
N SER A 373 -5.54 21.20 -18.29
CA SER A 373 -4.13 21.13 -17.91
C SER A 373 -3.35 20.23 -18.87
N GLU A 374 -2.01 20.36 -18.86
CA GLU A 374 -1.13 19.49 -19.64
C GLU A 374 -1.31 18.01 -19.25
N GLU A 375 -1.54 17.73 -17.96
CA GLU A 375 -1.85 16.38 -17.47
C GLU A 375 -3.18 15.86 -18.03
N ALA A 376 -4.23 16.69 -18.05
CA ALA A 376 -5.52 16.32 -18.60
C ALA A 376 -5.44 16.02 -20.10
N LEU A 377 -4.68 16.82 -20.86
CA LEU A 377 -4.46 16.60 -22.29
C LEU A 377 -3.62 15.34 -22.55
N ALA A 378 -2.54 15.12 -21.79
CA ALA A 378 -1.71 13.92 -21.91
C ALA A 378 -2.52 12.65 -21.58
N ARG A 379 -3.37 12.71 -20.55
CA ARG A 379 -4.30 11.64 -20.19
C ARG A 379 -5.30 11.38 -21.31
N GLY A 380 -5.88 12.44 -21.88
CA GLY A 380 -6.78 12.37 -23.03
C GLY A 380 -6.13 11.72 -24.24
N GLN A 381 -4.89 12.10 -24.58
CA GLN A 381 -4.11 11.50 -25.65
C GLN A 381 -3.87 10.01 -25.41
N GLN A 382 -3.45 9.63 -24.20
CA GLN A 382 -3.21 8.24 -23.84
C GLN A 382 -4.49 7.40 -24.05
N GLN A 383 -5.62 7.88 -23.54
CA GLN A 383 -6.90 7.19 -23.64
C GLN A 383 -7.41 7.11 -25.09
N PHE A 384 -7.29 8.19 -25.86
CA PHE A 384 -7.62 8.20 -27.28
C PHE A 384 -6.75 7.20 -28.06
N ASN A 385 -5.45 7.14 -27.77
CA ASN A 385 -4.53 6.22 -28.41
C ASN A 385 -4.89 4.75 -28.13
N ILE A 386 -5.36 4.43 -26.92
CA ILE A 386 -5.77 3.08 -26.53
C ILE A 386 -7.10 2.69 -27.19
N TYR A 387 -8.13 3.54 -27.08
CA TYR A 387 -9.50 3.13 -27.40
C TYR A 387 -10.01 3.63 -28.75
N CYS A 388 -9.58 4.83 -29.18
CA CYS A 388 -10.17 5.52 -30.33
C CYS A 388 -9.32 5.41 -31.60
N SER A 389 -7.99 5.40 -31.47
CA SER A 389 -7.05 5.44 -32.60
C SER A 389 -7.17 4.23 -33.54
N VAL A 390 -7.62 3.09 -33.01
CA VAL A 390 -7.82 1.85 -33.78
C VAL A 390 -8.86 2.03 -34.90
N CYS A 391 -9.83 2.93 -34.70
CA CYS A 391 -10.84 3.30 -35.69
C CYS A 391 -10.55 4.67 -36.32
N HIS A 392 -10.25 5.69 -35.51
CA HIS A 392 -10.10 7.08 -35.96
C HIS A 392 -8.69 7.43 -36.45
N GLY A 393 -7.70 6.55 -36.26
CA GLY A 393 -6.29 6.83 -36.54
C GLY A 393 -5.65 7.71 -35.47
N MET A 394 -4.32 7.67 -35.37
CA MET A 394 -3.56 8.45 -34.37
C MET A 394 -3.75 9.97 -34.51
N ASN A 395 -4.06 10.42 -35.73
CA ASN A 395 -4.30 11.82 -36.03
C ASN A 395 -5.80 12.14 -36.23
N GLY A 396 -6.72 11.24 -35.90
CA GLY A 396 -8.17 11.50 -35.97
C GLY A 396 -8.78 11.55 -37.38
N ARG A 397 -8.04 11.21 -38.45
CA ARG A 397 -8.53 11.28 -39.85
C ARG A 397 -9.46 10.13 -40.29
N GLY A 398 -9.90 9.28 -39.37
CA GLY A 398 -10.77 8.13 -39.67
C GLY A 398 -10.04 6.97 -40.36
N ASN A 399 -8.70 6.94 -40.34
CA ASN A 399 -7.88 5.98 -41.09
C ASN A 399 -7.27 4.87 -40.19
N GLY A 400 -7.92 4.55 -39.07
CA GLY A 400 -7.47 3.50 -38.15
C GLY A 400 -7.47 2.10 -38.78
N LEU A 401 -6.73 1.16 -38.18
CA LEU A 401 -6.57 -0.20 -38.68
C LEU A 401 -7.89 -0.93 -38.91
N VAL A 402 -8.89 -0.70 -38.06
CA VAL A 402 -10.23 -1.29 -38.21
C VAL A 402 -10.91 -0.77 -39.48
N ASN A 403 -10.87 0.54 -39.73
CA ASN A 403 -11.46 1.12 -40.95
C ASN A 403 -10.72 0.62 -42.21
N ARG A 404 -9.38 0.60 -42.18
CA ARG A 404 -8.57 0.10 -43.30
C ARG A 404 -8.88 -1.36 -43.62
N ARG A 405 -9.04 -2.20 -42.59
CA ARG A 405 -9.43 -3.61 -42.77
C ARG A 405 -10.84 -3.71 -43.36
N ALA A 406 -11.80 -2.96 -42.83
CA ALA A 406 -13.19 -2.98 -43.31
C ALA A 406 -13.31 -2.55 -44.78
N GLN A 407 -12.55 -1.53 -45.20
CA GLN A 407 -12.45 -1.12 -46.60
C GLN A 407 -11.82 -2.22 -47.47
N LYS A 408 -10.75 -2.88 -47.00
CA LYS A 408 -10.07 -3.95 -47.75
C LYS A 408 -10.97 -5.17 -48.01
N ILE A 409 -11.84 -5.52 -47.05
CA ILE A 409 -12.75 -6.66 -47.19
C ILE A 409 -14.11 -6.28 -47.82
N LEU A 410 -14.28 -5.02 -48.23
CA LEU A 410 -15.53 -4.49 -48.81
C LEU A 410 -16.76 -4.80 -47.94
N ALA A 411 -16.64 -4.59 -46.62
CA ALA A 411 -17.73 -4.84 -45.69
C ALA A 411 -18.94 -3.93 -46.02
N THR A 412 -20.00 -4.52 -46.57
CA THR A 412 -21.18 -3.80 -47.10
C THR A 412 -21.98 -3.04 -46.04
N THR A 413 -21.88 -3.42 -44.77
CA THR A 413 -22.57 -2.80 -43.64
C THR A 413 -21.70 -1.85 -42.84
N TRP A 414 -20.44 -1.62 -43.27
CA TRP A 414 -19.50 -0.77 -42.56
C TRP A 414 -19.77 0.71 -42.82
N THR A 415 -19.89 1.48 -41.74
CA THR A 415 -19.90 2.94 -41.84
C THR A 415 -18.55 3.49 -41.41
N PRO A 416 -17.82 4.22 -42.27
CA PRO A 416 -16.53 4.78 -41.92
C PRO A 416 -16.59 5.64 -40.65
N PRO A 417 -15.57 5.57 -39.77
CA PRO A 417 -15.42 6.49 -38.66
C PRO A 417 -15.30 7.93 -39.19
N SER A 418 -15.91 8.88 -38.49
CA SER A 418 -15.83 10.29 -38.87
C SER A 418 -14.39 10.81 -38.80
N ASN A 419 -14.05 11.73 -39.72
CA ASN A 419 -12.83 12.51 -39.65
C ASN A 419 -13.03 13.64 -38.63
N MET A 420 -12.28 13.60 -37.53
CA MET A 420 -12.42 14.56 -36.43
C MET A 420 -12.03 15.99 -36.82
N HIS A 421 -11.34 16.17 -37.96
CA HIS A 421 -11.00 17.48 -38.52
C HIS A 421 -12.09 18.08 -39.40
N ASP A 422 -13.22 17.38 -39.59
CA ASP A 422 -14.37 17.94 -40.30
C ASP A 422 -14.96 19.12 -39.51
N PRO A 423 -15.14 20.31 -40.11
CA PRO A 423 -15.71 21.48 -39.42
C PRO A 423 -17.08 21.23 -38.80
N THR A 424 -17.85 20.26 -39.31
CA THR A 424 -19.15 19.86 -38.72
C THR A 424 -19.04 19.25 -37.33
N LEU A 425 -17.82 18.89 -36.89
CA LEU A 425 -17.53 18.33 -35.57
C LEU A 425 -16.82 19.32 -34.65
N TYR A 426 -16.65 20.58 -35.03
CA TYR A 426 -15.98 21.61 -34.21
C TYR A 426 -16.94 22.15 -33.15
N ALA A 427 -16.41 22.83 -32.13
CA ALA A 427 -17.15 23.16 -30.91
C ALA A 427 -18.37 24.06 -31.15
N ASP A 428 -18.34 24.88 -32.21
CA ASP A 428 -19.42 25.78 -32.62
C ASP A 428 -20.63 25.04 -33.23
N VAL A 429 -20.41 23.89 -33.87
CA VAL A 429 -21.47 23.07 -34.49
C VAL A 429 -21.82 21.86 -33.65
N TYR A 430 -20.84 21.28 -32.97
CA TYR A 430 -20.94 20.02 -32.26
C TYR A 430 -20.42 20.19 -30.83
N PRO A 431 -21.30 20.43 -29.84
CA PRO A 431 -20.91 20.71 -28.45
C PRO A 431 -20.07 19.61 -27.80
N ASP A 432 -19.26 19.98 -26.81
CA ASP A 432 -18.38 19.05 -26.08
C ASP A 432 -19.17 17.92 -25.38
N GLY A 433 -20.32 18.25 -24.79
CA GLY A 433 -21.22 17.29 -24.19
C GLY A 433 -21.77 16.25 -25.17
N LYS A 434 -21.96 16.64 -26.44
CA LYS A 434 -22.41 15.72 -27.49
C LYS A 434 -21.29 14.76 -27.91
N LEU A 435 -20.04 15.23 -27.97
CA LEU A 435 -18.88 14.36 -28.20
C LEU A 435 -18.73 13.36 -27.05
N PHE A 436 -18.83 13.84 -25.81
CA PHE A 436 -18.79 13.00 -24.62
C PHE A 436 -19.88 11.91 -24.66
N SER A 437 -21.12 12.28 -24.99
CA SER A 437 -22.23 11.33 -25.11
C SER A 437 -22.01 10.32 -26.24
N THR A 438 -21.46 10.75 -27.37
CA THR A 438 -21.09 9.86 -28.49
C THR A 438 -20.05 8.82 -28.07
N ILE A 439 -19.05 9.20 -27.27
CA ILE A 439 -18.06 8.26 -26.73
C ILE A 439 -18.73 7.32 -25.72
N THR A 440 -19.60 7.85 -24.86
CA THR A 440 -20.27 7.11 -23.79
C THR A 440 -21.21 6.04 -24.35
N ASN A 441 -22.12 6.45 -25.24
CA ASN A 441 -23.24 5.64 -25.72
C ASN A 441 -22.98 4.99 -27.09
N GLY A 442 -21.96 5.45 -27.81
CA GLY A 442 -21.67 5.00 -29.17
C GLY A 442 -22.59 5.65 -30.20
N VAL A 443 -22.28 5.43 -31.48
CA VAL A 443 -23.09 5.92 -32.60
C VAL A 443 -22.89 5.03 -33.82
N ARG A 444 -23.97 4.60 -34.48
CA ARG A 444 -23.93 3.72 -35.66
C ARG A 444 -23.15 2.42 -35.40
N LYS A 445 -21.92 2.32 -35.90
CA LYS A 445 -21.01 1.17 -35.74
C LYS A 445 -19.92 1.42 -34.70
N MET A 446 -19.86 2.62 -34.13
CA MET A 446 -19.01 2.93 -32.99
C MET A 446 -19.67 2.40 -31.72
N PRO A 447 -19.02 1.49 -30.97
CA PRO A 447 -19.56 0.99 -29.71
C PRO A 447 -19.56 2.10 -28.65
N GLY A 448 -20.42 1.96 -27.64
CA GLY A 448 -20.37 2.79 -26.43
C GLY A 448 -19.24 2.32 -25.50
N TYR A 449 -18.50 3.27 -24.95
CA TYR A 449 -17.35 3.00 -24.07
C TYR A 449 -17.64 3.27 -22.59
N ALA A 450 -18.91 3.46 -22.21
CA ALA A 450 -19.31 3.79 -20.85
C ALA A 450 -18.74 2.85 -19.77
N SER A 451 -18.69 1.55 -20.07
CA SER A 451 -18.20 0.50 -19.17
C SER A 451 -16.67 0.33 -19.16
N GLN A 452 -15.96 0.92 -20.15
CA GLN A 452 -14.52 0.71 -20.35
C GLN A 452 -13.69 1.95 -19.99
N ILE A 453 -14.24 3.14 -20.21
CA ILE A 453 -13.54 4.43 -20.01
C ILE A 453 -14.33 5.23 -18.99
N LYS A 454 -13.71 5.66 -17.89
CA LYS A 454 -14.37 6.47 -16.84
C LYS A 454 -14.85 7.82 -17.38
N ALA A 455 -15.86 8.44 -16.77
CA ALA A 455 -16.41 9.74 -17.22
C ALA A 455 -15.32 10.82 -17.34
N LYS A 456 -14.47 10.97 -16.32
CA LYS A 456 -13.32 11.90 -16.35
C LYS A 456 -12.39 11.65 -17.53
N ASP A 457 -12.11 10.39 -17.85
CA ASP A 457 -11.24 10.04 -18.98
C ASP A 457 -11.92 10.30 -20.33
N ARG A 458 -13.25 10.12 -20.43
CA ARG A 458 -14.01 10.48 -21.64
C ARG A 458 -13.97 12.00 -21.89
N TRP A 459 -14.11 12.82 -20.85
CA TRP A 459 -13.91 14.27 -20.98
C TRP A 459 -12.47 14.65 -21.35
N ALA A 460 -11.47 13.95 -20.81
CA ALA A 460 -10.08 14.15 -21.22
C ALA A 460 -9.88 13.80 -22.71
N ILE A 461 -10.52 12.74 -23.21
CA ILE A 461 -10.54 12.43 -24.66
C ILE A 461 -11.19 13.57 -25.45
N VAL A 462 -12.30 14.15 -25.00
CA VAL A 462 -12.93 15.31 -25.66
C VAL A 462 -11.95 16.48 -25.75
N ALA A 463 -11.27 16.83 -24.67
CA ALA A 463 -10.22 17.86 -24.67
C ALA A 463 -9.11 17.55 -25.69
N TYR A 464 -8.66 16.30 -25.77
CA TYR A 464 -7.66 15.89 -26.75
C TYR A 464 -8.18 15.94 -28.20
N VAL A 465 -9.45 15.60 -28.45
CA VAL A 465 -10.08 15.76 -29.77
C VAL A 465 -10.10 17.24 -30.18
N ARG A 466 -10.41 18.16 -29.25
CA ARG A 466 -10.30 19.60 -29.50
C ARG A 466 -8.88 20.05 -29.79
N ALA A 467 -7.89 19.50 -29.07
CA ALA A 467 -6.48 19.76 -29.36
C ALA A 467 -6.07 19.25 -30.76
N LEU A 468 -6.57 18.09 -31.19
CA LEU A 468 -6.36 17.60 -32.56
C LEU A 468 -6.96 18.55 -33.60
N GLN A 469 -8.18 19.03 -33.40
CA GLN A 469 -8.83 20.01 -34.29
C GLN A 469 -8.06 21.32 -34.35
N ALA A 470 -7.64 21.86 -33.20
CA ALA A 470 -6.82 23.06 -33.11
C ALA A 470 -5.47 22.86 -33.81
N SER A 471 -4.84 21.69 -33.70
CA SER A 471 -3.53 21.43 -34.32
C SER A 471 -3.50 21.58 -35.85
N GLN A 472 -4.65 21.48 -36.52
CA GLN A 472 -4.74 21.65 -37.97
C GLN A 472 -5.16 23.05 -38.39
N ASN A 473 -5.70 23.86 -37.47
CA ASN A 473 -6.27 25.18 -37.75
C ASN A 473 -5.64 26.32 -36.93
N ALA A 474 -4.61 26.03 -36.14
CA ALA A 474 -3.92 27.02 -35.33
C ALA A 474 -3.19 28.03 -36.23
N SER A 475 -3.37 29.30 -35.92
CA SER A 475 -2.68 30.42 -36.54
C SER A 475 -1.59 30.96 -35.61
N LEU A 476 -0.66 31.76 -36.16
CA LEU A 476 0.35 32.44 -35.34
C LEU A 476 -0.28 33.48 -34.39
N GLU A 477 -1.51 33.92 -34.68
CA GLU A 477 -2.24 34.89 -33.86
C GLU A 477 -2.69 34.28 -32.52
N ASP A 478 -2.96 32.96 -32.51
CA ASP A 478 -3.38 32.18 -31.33
C ASP A 478 -2.24 31.98 -30.32
N VAL A 479 -1.00 32.24 -30.74
CA VAL A 479 0.20 32.10 -29.90
C VAL A 479 0.39 33.36 -29.04
N PRO A 480 0.64 33.23 -27.72
CA PRO A 480 1.01 34.35 -26.86
C PRO A 480 2.19 35.14 -27.43
N GLY A 481 2.13 36.48 -27.35
CA GLY A 481 3.13 37.36 -27.95
C GLY A 481 4.59 37.07 -27.53
N SER A 482 4.80 36.55 -26.32
CA SER A 482 6.12 36.15 -25.81
C SER A 482 6.75 34.96 -26.55
N GLU A 483 5.93 34.08 -27.15
CA GLU A 483 6.37 32.85 -27.80
C GLU A 483 6.46 32.98 -29.33
N ARG A 484 5.85 34.02 -29.92
CA ARG A 484 5.75 34.18 -31.38
C ARG A 484 7.11 34.18 -32.08
N SER A 485 8.09 34.94 -31.58
CA SER A 485 9.42 35.02 -32.19
C SER A 485 10.17 33.68 -32.15
N ARG A 486 9.94 32.85 -31.13
CA ARG A 486 10.51 31.50 -31.05
C ARG A 486 9.89 30.60 -32.12
N ILE A 487 8.55 30.62 -32.22
CA ILE A 487 7.81 29.79 -33.18
C ILE A 487 8.11 30.20 -34.62
N GLU A 488 8.22 31.49 -34.94
CA GLU A 488 8.60 31.98 -36.27
C GLU A 488 9.97 31.45 -36.71
N LYS A 489 10.93 31.42 -35.78
CA LYS A 489 12.26 30.85 -36.02
C LYS A 489 12.18 29.34 -36.27
N GLU A 490 11.46 28.61 -35.42
CA GLU A 490 11.24 27.17 -35.58
C GLU A 490 10.54 26.84 -36.91
N GLN A 491 9.54 27.64 -37.31
CA GLN A 491 8.85 27.50 -38.60
C GLN A 491 9.81 27.69 -39.78
N ALA A 492 10.66 28.72 -39.74
CA ALA A 492 11.65 28.96 -40.79
C ALA A 492 12.67 27.80 -40.90
N GLU A 493 13.12 27.27 -39.76
CA GLU A 493 14.02 26.10 -39.71
C GLU A 493 13.34 24.84 -40.29
N VAL A 494 12.11 24.55 -39.89
CA VAL A 494 11.35 23.40 -40.42
C VAL A 494 11.06 23.56 -41.91
N GLN A 495 10.70 24.75 -42.39
CA GLN A 495 10.50 24.98 -43.82
C GLN A 495 11.79 24.78 -44.62
N ALA A 496 12.94 25.23 -44.10
CA ALA A 496 14.23 24.98 -44.71
C ALA A 496 14.55 23.47 -44.78
N GLN A 497 14.26 22.72 -43.71
CA GLN A 497 14.43 21.26 -43.67
C GLN A 497 13.51 20.55 -44.67
N LEU A 498 12.23 20.91 -44.73
CA LEU A 498 11.26 20.34 -45.66
C LEU A 498 11.65 20.64 -47.12
N LYS A 499 12.11 21.85 -47.41
CA LYS A 499 12.60 22.23 -48.73
C LYS A 499 13.82 21.40 -49.14
N ALA A 500 14.80 21.26 -48.25
CA ALA A 500 15.98 20.42 -48.49
C ALA A 500 15.58 18.93 -48.68
N ALA A 501 14.63 18.42 -47.92
CA ALA A 501 14.13 17.05 -48.07
C ALA A 501 13.41 16.84 -49.42
N ALA A 502 12.57 17.79 -49.83
CA ALA A 502 11.88 17.75 -51.12
C ALA A 502 12.86 17.84 -52.30
N GLU A 503 13.88 18.70 -52.21
CA GLU A 503 14.95 18.81 -53.20
C GLU A 503 15.76 17.52 -53.29
N ALA A 504 16.07 16.88 -52.16
CA ALA A 504 16.76 15.59 -52.12
C ALA A 504 15.92 14.44 -52.68
N GLU A 505 14.61 14.44 -52.42
CA GLU A 505 13.68 13.43 -52.95
C GLU A 505 13.49 13.62 -54.47
N ALA A 506 13.37 14.86 -54.95
CA ALA A 506 13.34 15.19 -56.37
C ALA A 506 14.63 14.80 -57.09
N ALA A 507 15.80 15.03 -56.47
CA ALA A 507 17.09 14.60 -57.00
C ALA A 507 17.18 13.06 -57.12
N LYS A 508 16.75 12.32 -56.08
CA LYS A 508 16.68 10.86 -56.11
C LYS A 508 15.71 10.33 -57.18
N ALA A 509 14.55 10.97 -57.35
CA ALA A 509 13.58 10.61 -58.38
C ALA A 509 14.13 10.86 -59.80
N ALA A 510 14.86 11.97 -60.00
CA ALA A 510 15.52 12.28 -61.26
C ALA A 510 16.70 11.34 -61.58
N GLU A 511 17.43 10.90 -60.55
CA GLU A 511 18.51 9.91 -60.70
C GLU A 511 17.95 8.52 -61.03
N ALA A 512 16.84 8.11 -60.39
CA ALA A 512 16.14 6.87 -60.71
C ALA A 512 15.54 6.86 -62.13
N ALA A 513 15.03 8.01 -62.60
CA ALA A 513 14.48 8.15 -63.96
C ALA A 513 15.55 8.19 -65.07
N ASN A 514 16.83 8.46 -64.74
CA ASN A 514 17.95 8.41 -65.68
C ASN A 514 18.71 7.07 -65.66
N ALA A 515 18.32 6.14 -64.77
CA ALA A 515 18.90 4.81 -64.62
C ALA A 515 18.06 3.68 -65.25
N GLU A 516 16.86 4.00 -65.77
CA GLU A 516 16.10 3.21 -66.76
C GLU A 516 16.43 3.71 -68.18
#